data_AF-A0A4Q3L4R4-F1
#
_entry.id   AF-A0A4Q3L4R4-F1
#
_cell.length_a   1.000
_cell.length_b   1.000
_cell.length_c   1.000
_cell.angle_alpha   90.00
_cell.angle_beta   90.00
_cell.angle_gamma   90.00
#
_symmetry.space_group_name_H-M   'P 1'
#
loop_
_entity.id
_entity.type
_entity.pdbx_description
1 polymer ?
#
loop_
_entity_poly.entity_id
_entity_poly.type
_entity_poly.pdbx_seq_one_letter_code
_entity_poly.pdbx_strand_id
1 'polypeptide(L)'
;MRRIPSSCARADPAKAVVPKKAIIHSFSDENHSGKPTEDLPLILTTGRIRDQWHTMSKTGKVNKLNKHISSAFLEIHPEDAFARKILEDDLVEIKSASGNVRVKAKLSADIK
;
A
#
# COMPACT_ATOMS: atom_id res chain seq x y z
N MET A 1 -18.76 -11.96 39.03
CA MET A 1 -18.39 -10.53 38.84
C MET A 1 -17.04 -10.24 39.51
N ARG A 2 -15.93 -10.28 38.76
CA ARG A 2 -14.62 -9.76 39.26
C ARG A 2 -14.49 -8.31 38.78
N ARG A 3 -14.34 -7.37 39.70
CA ARG A 3 -14.14 -5.95 39.41
C ARG A 3 -12.79 -5.77 38.71
N ILE A 4 -12.80 -5.06 37.58
CA ILE A 4 -11.60 -4.61 36.87
C ILE A 4 -10.95 -3.53 37.76
N PRO A 5 -9.67 -3.65 38.17
CA PRO A 5 -9.00 -2.55 38.85
C PRO A 5 -8.74 -1.43 37.84
N SER A 6 -9.48 -0.34 37.98
CA SER A 6 -9.18 0.95 37.35
C SER A 6 -7.87 1.47 37.91
N SER A 7 -6.76 1.19 37.23
CA SER A 7 -5.49 1.88 37.44
C SER A 7 -5.13 2.62 36.15
N CYS A 8 -5.98 3.59 35.80
CA CYS A 8 -5.53 4.69 34.97
C CYS A 8 -4.54 5.50 35.85
N ALA A 9 -3.29 5.05 35.87
CA ALA A 9 -2.21 5.76 36.53
C ALA A 9 -2.07 7.12 35.81
N ARG A 10 -2.48 8.19 36.50
CA ARG A 10 -2.16 9.56 36.09
C ARG A 10 -0.64 9.65 36.00
N ALA A 11 -0.13 9.94 34.81
CA ALA A 11 1.25 10.31 34.64
C ALA A 11 1.54 11.55 35.52
N ASP A 12 2.54 11.42 36.39
CA ASP A 12 3.04 12.49 37.24
C ASP A 12 3.58 13.65 36.37
N PRO A 13 3.11 14.90 36.54
CA PRO A 13 3.53 16.04 35.72
C PRO A 13 4.86 16.64 36.22
N ALA A 14 5.88 15.82 36.45
CA ALA A 14 7.17 16.27 36.96
C ALA A 14 8.23 16.26 35.85
N LYS A 15 8.44 17.44 35.24
CA LYS A 15 9.55 17.87 34.37
C LYS A 15 9.76 17.04 33.09
N ALA A 16 9.07 17.44 32.02
CA ALA A 16 9.59 17.26 30.66
C ALA A 16 10.87 18.10 30.51
N VAL A 17 12.03 17.46 30.69
CA VAL A 17 13.32 18.05 30.33
C VAL A 17 13.35 18.15 28.81
N VAL A 18 13.22 19.37 28.29
CA VAL A 18 13.31 19.61 26.84
C VAL A 18 14.73 19.31 26.41
N PRO A 19 14.96 18.28 25.57
CA PRO A 19 16.30 17.93 25.15
C PRO A 19 16.85 19.04 24.24
N LYS A 20 18.05 19.55 24.54
CA LYS A 20 18.76 20.52 23.68
C LYS A 20 19.26 19.91 22.36
N LYS A 21 19.14 18.60 22.19
CA LYS A 21 19.60 17.82 21.03
C LYS A 21 18.46 16.91 20.55
N ALA A 22 18.53 16.46 19.30
CA ALA A 22 17.56 15.52 18.75
C ALA A 22 17.60 14.18 19.51
N ILE A 23 16.43 13.63 19.84
CA ILE A 23 16.29 12.27 20.37
C ILE A 23 16.01 11.34 19.20
N ILE A 24 16.88 10.35 19.01
CA ILE A 24 16.66 9.29 18.01
C ILE A 24 15.97 8.14 18.74
N HIS A 25 14.72 7.87 18.37
CA HIS A 25 14.00 6.69 18.80
C HIS A 25 14.23 5.58 17.78
N SER A 26 14.77 4.46 18.24
CA SER A 26 14.81 3.21 17.47
C SER A 26 13.70 2.29 17.96
N PHE A 27 13.17 1.48 17.05
CA PHE A 27 12.15 0.46 17.29
C PHE A 27 12.62 -0.86 16.67
N SER A 28 12.02 -1.98 17.10
CA SER A 28 12.29 -3.29 16.51
C SER A 28 11.81 -3.35 15.06
N ASP A 29 12.57 -4.00 14.20
CA ASP A 29 12.35 -4.13 12.75
C ASP A 29 11.28 -5.20 12.36
N GLU A 30 10.36 -5.50 13.28
CA GLU A 30 9.34 -6.52 13.06
C GLU A 30 8.36 -6.13 11.94
N ASN A 31 8.17 -7.03 10.97
CA ASN A 31 7.23 -6.82 9.87
C ASN A 31 5.81 -7.28 10.28
N HIS A 32 4.92 -6.32 10.49
CA HIS A 32 3.51 -6.55 10.83
C HIS A 32 2.58 -6.61 9.60
N SER A 33 3.12 -6.57 8.38
CA SER A 33 2.32 -6.62 7.14
C SER A 33 1.69 -8.00 6.94
N GLY A 34 0.56 -8.04 6.24
CA GLY A 34 -0.12 -9.28 5.89
C GLY A 34 0.82 -10.21 5.12
N LYS A 35 1.03 -11.42 5.64
CA LYS A 35 1.88 -12.43 5.01
C LYS A 35 1.12 -13.12 3.85
N PRO A 36 1.82 -13.53 2.79
CA PRO A 36 1.21 -14.33 1.74
C PRO A 36 0.76 -15.68 2.30
N THR A 37 -0.42 -16.13 1.85
CA THR A 37 -1.03 -17.42 2.18
C THR A 37 -1.21 -18.21 0.88
N GLU A 38 -1.51 -19.50 0.95
CA GLU A 38 -1.76 -20.32 -0.26
C GLU A 38 -2.85 -19.73 -1.17
N ASP A 39 -3.90 -19.12 -0.59
CA ASP A 39 -4.97 -18.45 -1.34
C ASP A 39 -4.57 -17.08 -1.93
N LEU A 40 -3.60 -16.39 -1.30
CA LEU A 40 -3.12 -15.06 -1.68
C LEU A 40 -1.58 -15.07 -1.73
N PRO A 41 -0.98 -15.68 -2.77
CA PRO A 41 0.47 -15.91 -2.83
C PRO A 41 1.27 -14.66 -3.21
N LEU A 42 0.60 -13.56 -3.59
CA LEU A 42 1.23 -12.35 -4.09
C LEU A 42 1.11 -11.20 -3.09
N ILE A 43 2.14 -10.35 -3.06
CA ILE A 43 2.14 -9.10 -2.31
C ILE A 43 1.69 -7.97 -3.24
N LEU A 44 0.65 -7.24 -2.83
CA LEU A 44 0.21 -6.05 -3.55
C LEU A 44 0.92 -4.82 -3.01
N THR A 45 1.82 -4.25 -3.81
CA THR A 45 2.43 -2.94 -3.55
C THR A 45 1.70 -1.86 -4.34
N THR A 46 1.36 -0.74 -3.71
CA THR A 46 0.73 0.39 -4.39
C THR A 46 1.75 1.50 -4.64
N GLY A 47 1.70 2.06 -5.85
CA GLY A 47 2.49 3.23 -6.26
C GLY A 47 1.60 4.43 -6.56
N ARG A 48 2.24 5.50 -7.05
CA ARG A 48 1.52 6.66 -7.60
C ARG A 48 1.87 6.84 -9.08
N ILE A 49 0.86 7.22 -9.86
CA ILE A 49 1.10 7.71 -11.21
C ILE A 49 1.65 9.13 -11.09
N ARG A 50 2.83 9.39 -11.68
CA ARG A 50 3.53 10.68 -11.61
C ARG A 50 2.63 11.87 -11.96
N ASP A 51 1.80 11.71 -12.98
CA ASP A 51 1.01 12.79 -13.57
C ASP A 51 -0.37 12.99 -12.88
N GLN A 52 -0.69 12.16 -11.89
CA GLN A 52 -2.02 12.14 -11.27
C GLN A 52 -1.95 12.36 -9.76
N TRP A 53 -2.94 13.08 -9.23
CA TRP A 53 -3.04 13.37 -7.80
C TRP A 53 -4.22 12.66 -7.17
N HIS A 54 -3.95 11.84 -6.15
CA HIS A 54 -4.94 11.02 -5.43
C HIS A 54 -5.95 10.35 -6.37
N THR A 55 -7.21 10.75 -6.29
CA THR A 55 -8.35 10.18 -7.02
C THR A 55 -8.58 10.80 -8.40
N MET A 56 -7.66 11.62 -8.89
CA MET A 56 -7.76 12.30 -10.20
C MET A 56 -8.96 13.24 -10.36
N SER A 57 -9.68 13.58 -9.29
CA SER A 57 -10.92 14.38 -9.38
C SER A 57 -10.70 15.79 -9.99
N LYS A 58 -9.49 16.34 -9.85
CA LYS A 58 -9.06 17.59 -10.50
C LYS A 58 -8.11 17.33 -11.67
N THR A 59 -7.05 16.53 -11.49
CA THR A 59 -6.01 16.30 -12.51
C THR A 59 -6.50 15.47 -13.70
N GLY A 60 -7.47 14.57 -13.49
CA GLY A 60 -8.03 13.72 -14.53
C GLY A 60 -8.89 14.49 -15.56
N LYS A 61 -9.30 15.72 -15.26
CA LYS A 61 -10.01 16.59 -16.23
C LYS A 61 -9.06 17.30 -17.20
N VAL A 62 -7.76 17.29 -16.91
CA VAL A 62 -6.76 18.01 -17.71
C VAL A 62 -6.19 17.07 -18.77
N ASN A 63 -6.60 17.26 -20.03
CA ASN A 63 -6.17 16.41 -21.15
C ASN A 63 -4.65 16.27 -21.29
N LYS A 64 -3.87 17.29 -20.90
CA LYS A 64 -2.40 17.23 -20.94
C LYS A 64 -1.83 16.16 -20.01
N LEU A 65 -2.46 15.92 -18.86
CA LEU A 65 -2.00 14.96 -17.84
C LEU A 65 -2.43 13.52 -18.17
N ASN A 66 -3.51 13.35 -18.95
CA ASN A 66 -3.99 12.02 -19.37
C ASN A 66 -3.22 11.43 -20.57
N LYS A 67 -2.23 12.13 -21.12
CA LYS A 67 -1.52 11.69 -22.34
C LYS A 67 -0.64 10.46 -22.15
N HIS A 68 -0.09 10.27 -20.95
CA HIS A 68 0.82 9.16 -20.66
C HIS A 68 0.09 7.97 -20.07
N ILE A 69 -0.64 8.19 -18.97
CA ILE A 69 -1.37 7.15 -18.25
C ILE A 69 -2.73 7.72 -17.88
N SER A 70 -3.77 7.25 -18.56
CA SER A 70 -5.14 7.74 -18.42
C SER A 70 -5.96 6.98 -17.38
N SER A 71 -5.52 5.79 -16.97
CA SER A 71 -6.24 4.93 -16.02
C SER A 71 -5.28 4.20 -15.08
N ALA A 72 -5.81 3.74 -13.95
CA ALA A 72 -5.10 2.80 -13.09
C ALA A 72 -4.85 1.47 -13.83
N PHE A 73 -3.71 0.86 -13.54
CA PHE A 73 -3.25 -0.37 -14.15
C PHE A 73 -2.47 -1.19 -13.11
N LEU A 74 -2.35 -2.49 -13.35
CA LEU A 74 -1.55 -3.42 -12.55
C LEU A 74 -0.25 -3.69 -13.28
N GLU A 75 0.89 -3.49 -12.61
CA GLU A 75 2.17 -3.99 -13.09
C GLU A 75 2.43 -5.38 -12.52
N ILE A 76 2.86 -6.32 -13.36
CA ILE A 76 3.18 -7.69 -12.95
C ILE A 76 4.41 -8.20 -13.72
N HIS A 77 5.22 -9.02 -13.06
CA HIS A 77 6.38 -9.65 -13.68
C HIS A 77 5.94 -10.64 -14.79
N PRO A 78 6.63 -10.71 -15.94
CA PRO A 78 6.24 -11.60 -17.05
C PRO A 78 6.15 -13.08 -16.67
N GLU A 79 7.00 -13.58 -15.77
CA GLU A 79 6.97 -14.98 -15.32
C GLU A 79 5.71 -15.29 -14.51
N ASP A 80 5.33 -14.37 -13.61
CA ASP A 80 4.12 -14.48 -12.80
C ASP A 80 2.84 -14.36 -13.63
N ALA A 81 2.88 -13.48 -14.64
CA ALA A 81 1.80 -13.34 -15.60
C ALA A 81 1.64 -14.61 -16.45
N PHE A 82 2.75 -15.20 -16.91
CA PHE A 82 2.74 -16.43 -17.68
C PHE A 82 2.15 -17.60 -16.88
N ALA A 83 2.57 -17.76 -15.62
CA ALA A 83 2.02 -18.78 -14.72
C ALA A 83 0.49 -18.65 -14.53
N ARG A 84 -0.03 -17.42 -14.62
CA ARG A 84 -1.45 -17.09 -14.45
C ARG A 84 -2.20 -16.86 -15.76
N LYS A 85 -1.53 -17.07 -16.91
CA LYS A 85 -2.07 -16.87 -18.28
C LYS A 85 -2.59 -15.44 -18.53
N ILE A 86 -1.96 -14.45 -17.92
CA ILE A 86 -2.28 -13.03 -18.10
C ILE A 86 -1.44 -12.47 -19.24
N LEU A 87 -2.07 -11.72 -20.13
CA LEU A 87 -1.41 -11.04 -21.25
C LEU A 87 -1.31 -9.53 -21.01
N GLU A 88 -0.49 -8.85 -21.82
CA GLU A 88 -0.43 -7.39 -21.85
C GLU A 88 -1.81 -6.80 -22.16
N ASP A 89 -2.19 -5.72 -21.47
CA ASP A 89 -3.48 -5.03 -21.58
C ASP A 89 -4.73 -5.84 -21.20
N ASP A 90 -4.55 -7.05 -20.66
CA ASP A 90 -5.66 -7.92 -20.26
C ASP A 90 -6.39 -7.37 -19.03
N LEU A 91 -7.70 -7.59 -18.95
CA LEU A 91 -8.53 -7.12 -17.85
C LEU A 91 -8.48 -8.12 -16.69
N VAL A 92 -7.76 -7.75 -15.63
CA VAL A 92 -7.52 -8.61 -14.47
C VAL A 92 -8.29 -8.13 -13.25
N GLU A 93 -8.70 -9.09 -12.40
CA GLU A 93 -9.34 -8.82 -11.11
C GLU A 93 -8.37 -9.15 -9.97
N ILE A 94 -8.02 -8.13 -9.19
CA ILE A 94 -7.19 -8.25 -7.99
C ILE A 94 -8.13 -8.48 -6.81
N LYS A 95 -7.88 -9.54 -6.04
CA LYS A 95 -8.63 -9.84 -4.81
C LYS A 95 -7.70 -9.72 -3.61
N SER A 96 -8.18 -9.08 -2.55
CA SER A 96 -7.51 -8.96 -1.26
C SER A 96 -8.54 -9.19 -0.15
N ALA A 97 -8.08 -9.41 1.08
CA ALA A 97 -8.95 -9.57 2.25
C ALA A 97 -9.91 -8.38 2.44
N SER A 98 -9.52 -7.18 1.99
CA SER A 98 -10.30 -5.95 2.16
C SER A 98 -11.20 -5.61 0.96
N GLY A 99 -11.14 -6.35 -0.16
CA GLY A 99 -11.97 -6.07 -1.33
C GLY A 99 -11.37 -6.53 -2.66
N ASN A 100 -11.99 -6.10 -3.76
CA ASN A 100 -11.58 -6.43 -5.11
C ASN A 100 -11.49 -5.19 -6.01
N VAL A 101 -10.63 -5.25 -7.03
CA VAL A 101 -10.41 -4.18 -8.01
C VAL A 101 -10.17 -4.78 -9.39
N ARG A 102 -10.71 -4.15 -10.44
CA ARG A 102 -10.47 -4.52 -11.84
C ARG A 102 -9.67 -3.46 -12.56
N VAL A 103 -8.55 -3.86 -13.16
CA VAL A 103 -7.62 -2.97 -13.88
C VAL A 103 -6.99 -3.72 -15.05
N LYS A 104 -6.36 -2.98 -15.96
CA LYS A 104 -5.57 -3.59 -17.04
C LYS A 104 -4.21 -4.03 -16.52
N ALA A 105 -3.73 -5.18 -16.96
CA ALA A 105 -2.40 -5.66 -16.69
C ALA A 105 -1.37 -5.03 -17.64
N LYS A 106 -0.20 -4.71 -17.10
CA LYS A 106 0.98 -4.24 -17.82
C LYS A 106 2.17 -5.09 -17.40
N LEU A 107 2.86 -5.72 -18.35
CA LEU A 107 4.00 -6.57 -18.02
C LEU A 107 5.24 -5.69 -17.86
N SER A 108 5.98 -5.89 -16.78
CA SER A 108 7.23 -5.16 -16.53
C SER A 108 8.25 -6.05 -15.84
N ALA A 109 9.48 -6.07 -16.35
CA ALA A 109 10.60 -6.79 -15.74
C ALA A 109 11.21 -6.03 -14.55
N ASP A 110 10.80 -4.78 -14.31
CA ASP A 110 11.26 -4.01 -13.14
C ASP A 110 10.65 -4.50 -11.82
N ILE A 111 9.51 -5.17 -11.89
CA ILE A 111 8.83 -5.76 -10.73
C ILE A 111 9.48 -7.11 -10.41
N LYS A 112 9.89 -7.30 -9.15
CA LYS A 112 10.56 -8.51 -8.65
C LYS A 112 9.66 -9.32 -7.74
#